data_AF-A0A7L3GNG9-F1
#
_entry.id   AF-A0A7L3GNG9-F1
#
_cell.length_a   1.000
_cell.length_b   1.000
_cell.length_c   1.000
_cell.angle_alpha   90.00
_cell.angle_beta   90.00
_cell.angle_gamma   90.00
#
_symmetry.space_group_name_H-M   'P 1'
#
loop_
_entity.id
_entity.type
_entity.pdbx_description
1 polymer ?
#
loop_
_entity_poly.entity_id
_entity_poly.type
_entity_poly.pdbx_seq_one_letter_code
_entity_poly.pdbx_strand_id
1 'polypeptide(L)' 'KTTEYGEIHELTTEEQFVEGIYRVEFDTSSYWKGLGLSPFHEYADVVFTANDSGHRHYTIAALLSPFSYSTTAVVSDPQE' A
#
# COMPACT_ATOMS: atom_id res chain seq x y z
N LYS A 1 -0.12 9.81 -5.67
CA LYS A 1 -0.81 10.45 -4.52
C LYS A 1 -2.21 9.87 -4.45
N THR A 2 -2.77 9.70 -3.25
CA THR A 2 -4.14 9.22 -3.08
C THR A 2 -5.16 10.23 -3.60
N THR A 3 -6.32 9.74 -4.02
CA THR A 3 -7.51 10.56 -4.32
C THR A 3 -8.09 11.16 -3.04
N GLU A 4 -9.16 11.96 -3.18
CA GLU A 4 -9.93 12.48 -2.04
C GLU A 4 -10.57 11.38 -1.17
N TYR A 5 -10.77 10.18 -1.74
CA TYR A 5 -11.28 9.01 -1.04
C TYR A 5 -10.17 8.16 -0.38
N GLY A 6 -8.91 8.56 -0.50
CA GLY A 6 -7.78 7.84 0.10
C GLY A 6 -7.24 6.67 -0.73
N GLU A 7 -7.62 6.58 -2.01
CA GLU A 7 -7.34 5.42 -2.87
C GLU A 7 -6.33 5.75 -3.98
N ILE A 8 -5.64 4.73 -4.50
CA ILE A 8 -4.92 4.77 -5.77
C ILE A 8 -5.24 3.48 -6.51
N HIS A 9 -5.76 3.61 -7.72
CA HIS A 9 -6.07 2.50 -8.62
C HIS A 9 -5.06 2.44 -9.77
N GLU A 10 -5.01 1.32 -10.47
CA GLU A 10 -4.24 1.17 -11.73
C GLU A 10 -2.74 1.52 -11.58
N LEU A 11 -2.13 1.16 -10.45
CA LEU A 11 -0.70 1.38 -10.19
C LEU A 11 0.24 0.61 -11.13
N THR A 12 -0.26 -0.49 -11.71
CA THR A 12 0.48 -1.43 -12.57
C THR A 12 -0.51 -2.16 -13.47
N THR A 13 -0.01 -2.81 -14.52
CA THR A 13 -0.79 -3.77 -15.32
C THR A 13 -0.50 -5.21 -14.86
N GLU A 14 -1.31 -6.18 -15.32
CA GLU A 14 -1.11 -7.60 -15.04
C GLU A 14 0.24 -8.10 -15.58
N GLU A 15 0.65 -7.63 -16.77
CA GLU A 15 1.92 -8.03 -17.39
C GLU A 15 3.15 -7.53 -16.62
N GLN A 16 3.03 -6.40 -15.92
CA GLN A 16 4.09 -5.83 -15.10
C GLN A 16 4.08 -6.38 -13.66
N PHE A 17 2.92 -6.84 -13.20
CA PHE A 17 2.72 -7.37 -11.86
C PHE A 17 2.86 -8.90 -11.86
N VAL A 18 4.09 -9.33 -12.08
CA VAL A 18 4.50 -10.74 -12.12
C VAL A 18 4.69 -11.33 -10.73
N GLU A 19 5.09 -12.60 -10.66
CA GLU A 19 5.54 -13.21 -9.42
C GLU A 19 6.79 -12.50 -8.87
N GLY A 20 6.78 -12.13 -7.59
CA GLY A 20 7.93 -11.48 -6.98
C GLY A 20 7.66 -10.88 -5.60
N ILE A 21 8.70 -10.27 -5.04
CA ILE A 21 8.61 -9.51 -3.78
C ILE A 21 8.44 -8.04 -4.12
N TYR A 22 7.37 -7.44 -3.62
CA TYR A 22 7.02 -6.04 -3.83
C TYR A 22 7.09 -5.26 -2.53
N ARG A 23 7.33 -3.95 -2.66
CA ARG A 23 7.25 -2.98 -1.56
C ARG A 23 6.36 -1.82 -1.95
N VAL A 24 5.38 -1.53 -1.10
CA VAL A 24 4.63 -0.28 -1.13
C VAL A 24 5.12 0.60 -0.01
N GLU A 25 5.49 1.84 -0.32
CA GLU A 25 5.97 2.83 0.63
C GLU A 25 5.03 4.04 0.62
N PHE A 26 4.41 4.32 1.76
CA PHE A 26 3.54 5.46 1.96
C PHE A 26 4.34 6.59 2.63
N ASP A 27 4.45 7.74 1.97
CA ASP A 27 5.07 8.95 2.53
C ASP A 27 4.16 9.61 3.58
N THR A 28 4.06 8.95 4.74
CA THR A 28 3.20 9.36 5.86
C THR A 28 3.79 10.56 6.60
N SER A 29 5.12 10.75 6.57
CA SER A 29 5.80 11.88 7.20
C SER A 29 5.39 13.19 6.53
N SER A 30 5.43 13.27 5.18
CA SER A 30 4.96 14.44 4.45
C SER A 30 3.48 14.70 4.65
N TYR A 31 2.65 13.65 4.70
CA TYR A 31 1.21 13.78 4.96
C TYR A 31 0.92 14.48 6.30
N TRP A 32 1.52 14.00 7.40
CA TRP A 32 1.31 14.59 8.72
C TRP A 32 1.94 15.98 8.87
N LYS A 33 3.13 16.20 8.32
CA LYS A 33 3.78 17.52 8.29
C LYS A 33 2.93 18.54 7.53
N GLY A 34 2.28 18.13 6.44
CA GLY A 34 1.35 18.96 5.69
C GLY A 34 0.11 19.41 6.49
N LEU A 35 -0.25 18.64 7.53
CA LEU A 35 -1.31 18.98 8.49
C LEU A 35 -0.80 19.72 9.74
N GLY A 36 0.50 20.07 9.80
CA GLY A 36 1.11 20.73 10.94
C GLY A 36 1.36 19.83 12.15
N LEU A 37 1.31 18.51 11.97
CA LEU A 37 1.57 17.53 13.03
C LEU A 37 3.00 17.00 12.94
N SER A 38 3.57 16.62 14.08
CA SER A 38 4.86 15.93 14.14
C SER A 38 4.63 14.42 14.16
N PRO A 39 4.87 13.71 13.04
CA PRO A 39 4.77 12.25 13.00
C PRO A 39 5.97 11.59 13.69
N PHE A 40 5.79 10.34 14.10
CA PHE A 40 6.87 9.48 14.60
C PHE A 40 7.58 8.73 13.48
N HIS A 41 6.83 8.19 12.53
CA HIS A 41 7.36 7.36 11.43
C HIS A 41 7.76 8.24 10.25
N GLU A 42 8.87 7.92 9.57
CA GLU A 42 9.27 8.61 8.34
C GLU A 42 8.45 8.17 7.12
N TYR A 43 8.01 6.92 7.12
CA TYR A 43 7.08 6.35 6.15
C TYR A 43 6.41 5.12 6.79
N ALA A 44 5.36 4.61 6.15
CA ALA A 44 4.84 3.28 6.43
C ALA A 44 5.11 2.39 5.22
N ASP A 45 5.66 1.21 5.42
CA ASP A 45 5.94 0.25 4.35
C ASP A 45 5.17 -1.06 4.52
N VAL A 46 4.90 -1.69 3.37
CA VAL A 46 4.29 -3.01 3.27
C VAL A 46 5.10 -3.81 2.26
N VAL A 47 5.69 -4.91 2.72
CA VAL A 47 6.50 -5.81 1.90
C VAL A 47 5.79 -7.16 1.83
N PHE A 48 5.58 -7.67 0.62
CA PHE A 48 4.84 -8.92 0.41
C PHE A 48 5.29 -9.64 -0.85
N THR A 49 5.07 -10.96 -0.87
CA THR A 49 5.20 -11.79 -2.08
C THR A 49 3.89 -11.75 -2.84
N ALA A 50 3.96 -11.53 -4.15
CA ALA A 50 2.80 -11.49 -5.04
C ALA A 50 2.84 -12.62 -6.08
N ASN A 51 1.66 -13.07 -6.48
CA ASN A 51 1.39 -13.92 -7.65
C ASN A 51 2.14 -15.27 -7.72
N ASP A 52 2.53 -15.82 -6.57
CA ASP A 52 3.20 -17.14 -6.43
C ASP A 52 2.35 -18.35 -6.86
N SER A 53 1.07 -18.14 -7.16
CA SER A 53 0.12 -19.19 -7.57
C SER A 53 -0.91 -18.63 -8.56
N GLY A 54 -0.47 -17.75 -9.46
CA GLY A 54 -1.33 -17.06 -10.44
C GLY A 54 -1.67 -15.63 -10.03
N HIS A 55 -2.24 -14.86 -10.96
CA HIS A 55 -2.53 -13.45 -10.76
C HIS A 55 -3.65 -13.25 -9.74
N ARG A 56 -3.42 -12.35 -8.78
CA ARG A 56 -4.41 -11.93 -7.77
C ARG A 56 -4.54 -10.42 -7.73
N HIS A 57 -5.70 -9.93 -7.32
CA HIS A 57 -5.89 -8.52 -6.97
C HIS A 57 -5.57 -8.31 -5.50
N TYR A 58 -4.79 -7.27 -5.22
CA TYR A 58 -4.36 -6.88 -3.87
C TYR A 58 -4.88 -5.49 -3.54
N THR A 59 -5.63 -5.40 -2.43
CA THR A 59 -5.95 -4.13 -1.79
C THR A 59 -5.12 -4.02 -0.51
N ILE A 60 -4.18 -3.08 -0.49
CA ILE A 60 -3.39 -2.75 0.70
C ILE A 60 -4.06 -1.58 1.41
N ALA A 61 -4.60 -1.84 2.60
CA ALA A 61 -5.22 -0.81 3.43
C ALA A 61 -4.27 -0.35 4.53
N ALA A 62 -4.23 0.95 4.79
CA ALA A 62 -3.44 1.56 5.86
C ALA A 62 -4.31 2.51 6.70
N LEU A 63 -4.31 2.30 8.02
CA LEU A 63 -4.90 3.20 9.00
C LEU A 63 -3.78 3.96 9.72
N LEU A 64 -3.81 5.28 9.64
CA LEU A 64 -2.72 6.13 10.11
C LEU A 64 -3.12 6.93 11.34
N SER A 65 -2.22 6.99 12.31
CA SER A 65 -2.16 7.97 13.39
C SER A 65 -0.74 8.56 13.43
N PRO A 66 -0.52 9.76 14.00
CA PRO A 66 0.82 10.37 13.96
C PRO A 66 1.91 9.48 14.60
N PHE A 67 1.56 8.66 15.58
CA PHE A 67 2.49 7.77 16.33
C PHE A 67 2.24 6.27 16.13
N SER A 68 1.34 5.87 15.23
CA SER A 68 1.01 4.46 14.98
C SER A 68 0.46 4.31 13.58
N TYR A 69 0.70 3.17 12.95
CA TYR A 69 -0.09 2.76 11.80
C TYR A 69 -0.43 1.28 11.91
N SER A 70 -1.48 0.90 11.19
CA SER A 70 -1.82 -0.50 10.98
C SER A 70 -2.04 -0.71 9.50
N THR A 71 -1.54 -1.83 9.00
CA THR A 71 -1.74 -2.24 7.61
C THR A 71 -2.40 -3.60 7.57
N THR A 72 -3.24 -3.82 6.57
CA THR A 72 -3.84 -5.11 6.27
C THR A 72 -3.97 -5.27 4.75
N ALA A 73 -4.14 -6.50 4.30
CA ALA A 73 -4.33 -6.83 2.89
C ALA A 73 -5.65 -7.58 2.70
N VAL A 74 -6.38 -7.20 1.66
CA VAL A 74 -7.47 -8.01 1.09
C VAL A 74 -6.97 -8.51 -0.25
N VAL A 75 -6.97 -9.84 -0.42
CA VAL A 75 -6.42 -10.51 -1.61
C VAL A 75 -7.52 -11.32 -2.25
N SER A 76 -7.72 -11.18 -3.56
CA SER A 76 -8.67 -12.02 -4.30
C SER A 76 -8.18 -13.47 -4.39
N ASP A 77 -9.10 -14.36 -4.75
CA ASP A 77 -8.71 -15.67 -5.26
C ASP A 77 -7.84 -15.52 -6.52
N PRO A 78 -6.92 -16.47 -6.77
CA PRO A 78 -6.13 -16.49 -7.99
C PRO A 78 -7.02 -16.67 -9.22
N GLN A 79 -6.76 -15.87 -10.25
CA GLN A 79 -7.33 -16.07 -11.58
C GLN A 79 -6.44 -17.07 -12.35
N GLU A 80 -7.08 -18.05 -13.00
CA GLU A 80 -6.42 -18.99 -13.93
C GLU A 80 -5.89 -18.29 -15.19
#